data_AF-A0A1E7EL13-F1
#
_entry.id   AF-A0A1E7EL13-F1
#
_cell.length_a   1.000
_cell.length_b   1.000
_cell.length_c   1.000
_cell.angle_alpha   90.00
_cell.angle_beta   90.00
_cell.angle_gamma   90.00
#
_symmetry.space_group_name_H-M   'P 1'
#
loop_
_entity.id
_entity.type
_entity.pdbx_description
1 polymer ?
#
loop_
_entity_poly.entity_id
_entity_poly.type
_entity_poly.pdbx_seq_one_letter_code
_entity_poly.pdbx_strand_id
1 'polypeptide(L)'
;MLGVFNGATYFNQLIGSWDVSQVKDMRYMFRSAKSFDQPIGYWNTSQVEYMDSMFANAIKFNQTIDSWDVSQVRTMDSMFFSFSGSSVFNQCLSTWAGKTSGTVDTSFMLSGTDCPNGIRSPNATLGPWCQNYTQGCFAPGFEPSQQPSDLPSSRPTDVPTNSPTTKSQKKKSTKKTKKQLKKKSKKM
;
A
#
# COMPACT_ATOMS: atom_id res chain seq x y z
N MET A 1 26.06 -1.30 -10.03
CA MET A 1 25.88 -2.76 -9.89
C MET A 1 24.80 -3.23 -10.87
N LEU A 2 25.04 -3.06 -12.17
CA LEU A 2 24.08 -3.45 -13.22
C LEU A 2 24.04 -4.99 -13.34
N GLY A 3 22.89 -5.60 -13.07
CA GLY A 3 22.62 -7.00 -13.40
C GLY A 3 23.49 -8.07 -12.73
N VAL A 4 24.10 -7.78 -11.56
CA VAL A 4 25.09 -8.68 -10.91
C VAL A 4 24.57 -10.11 -10.69
N PHE A 5 23.28 -10.27 -10.37
CA PHE A 5 22.62 -11.57 -10.16
C PHE A 5 21.48 -11.83 -11.14
N ASN A 6 21.49 -11.17 -12.30
CA ASN A 6 20.46 -11.37 -13.33
C ASN A 6 20.49 -12.82 -13.84
N GLY A 7 19.35 -13.50 -13.77
CA GLY A 7 19.18 -14.90 -14.14
C GLY A 7 19.71 -15.92 -13.12
N ALA A 8 20.28 -15.48 -11.99
CA ALA A 8 20.79 -16.34 -10.94
C ALA A 8 19.65 -16.97 -10.12
N THR A 9 18.92 -17.90 -10.74
CA THR A 9 17.63 -18.44 -10.28
C THR A 9 17.65 -18.97 -8.84
N TYR A 10 18.79 -19.51 -8.39
CA TYR A 10 18.98 -20.09 -7.06
C TYR A 10 19.75 -19.19 -6.08
N PHE A 11 20.13 -17.98 -6.48
CA PHE A 11 20.87 -17.08 -5.61
C PHE A 11 19.99 -16.62 -4.43
N ASN A 12 20.50 -16.83 -3.21
CA ASN A 12 19.84 -16.44 -1.96
C ASN A 12 20.87 -16.29 -0.83
N GLN A 13 22.03 -15.70 -1.12
CA GLN A 13 23.13 -15.58 -0.15
C GLN A 13 23.02 -14.28 0.65
N LEU A 14 23.48 -14.30 1.90
CA LEU A 14 23.48 -13.15 2.80
C LEU A 14 24.34 -12.01 2.23
N ILE A 15 23.67 -10.95 1.76
CA ILE A 15 24.31 -9.74 1.21
C ILE A 15 23.85 -8.45 1.89
N GLY A 16 23.10 -8.57 3.00
CA GLY A 16 22.58 -7.40 3.73
C GLY A 16 23.68 -6.46 4.25
N SER A 17 24.91 -6.96 4.42
CA SER A 17 26.08 -6.19 4.88
C SER A 17 26.84 -5.46 3.77
N TRP A 18 26.44 -5.58 2.51
CA TRP A 18 27.12 -4.91 1.41
C TRP A 18 26.98 -3.39 1.51
N ASP A 19 28.09 -2.69 1.33
CA ASP A 19 28.07 -1.23 1.16
C ASP A 19 27.68 -0.89 -0.28
N VAL A 20 26.48 -0.33 -0.43
CA VAL A 20 25.94 0.14 -1.70
C VAL A 20 25.79 1.66 -1.74
N SER A 21 26.37 2.38 -0.77
CA SER A 21 26.19 3.83 -0.60
C SER A 21 26.67 4.69 -1.78
N GLN A 22 27.56 4.15 -2.60
CA GLN A 22 28.10 4.82 -3.79
C GLN A 22 27.50 4.29 -5.11
N VAL A 23 26.56 3.34 -5.04
CA VAL A 23 25.99 2.71 -6.23
C VAL A 23 24.93 3.62 -6.83
N LYS A 24 25.09 3.96 -8.11
CA LYS A 24 24.12 4.75 -8.89
C LYS A 24 23.14 3.93 -9.71
N ASP A 25 23.55 2.72 -10.11
CA ASP A 25 22.77 1.88 -11.03
C ASP A 25 22.60 0.48 -10.44
N MET A 26 21.35 0.11 -10.15
CA MET A 26 20.93 -1.20 -9.63
C MET A 26 19.98 -1.92 -10.59
N ARG A 27 19.87 -1.46 -11.84
CA ARG A 27 18.98 -2.09 -12.82
C ARG A 27 19.29 -3.58 -12.95
N TYR A 28 18.23 -4.36 -13.05
CA TYR A 28 18.29 -5.82 -13.23
C TYR A 28 19.05 -6.61 -12.16
N MET A 29 19.47 -6.01 -11.04
CA MET A 29 20.43 -6.62 -10.12
C MET A 29 20.01 -8.03 -9.67
N PHE A 30 18.71 -8.24 -9.41
CA PHE A 30 18.10 -9.52 -9.02
C PHE A 30 17.06 -10.01 -10.02
N ARG A 31 17.08 -9.52 -11.26
CA ARG A 31 16.11 -9.94 -12.27
C ARG A 31 16.17 -11.46 -12.45
N SER A 32 15.03 -12.13 -12.32
CA SER A 32 14.91 -13.60 -12.39
C SER A 32 15.75 -14.38 -11.36
N ALA A 33 16.22 -13.74 -10.28
CA ALA A 33 16.78 -14.42 -9.12
C ALA A 33 15.63 -15.00 -8.27
N LYS A 34 14.95 -16.02 -8.79
CA LYS A 34 13.67 -16.52 -8.28
C LYS A 34 13.67 -16.91 -6.81
N SER A 35 14.82 -17.32 -6.28
CA SER A 35 14.97 -17.78 -4.90
C SER A 35 15.39 -16.69 -3.91
N PHE A 36 15.69 -15.49 -4.38
CA PHE A 36 16.25 -14.43 -3.55
C PHE A 36 15.18 -13.82 -2.62
N ASP A 37 15.46 -13.83 -1.31
CA ASP A 37 14.60 -13.26 -0.27
C ASP A 37 15.43 -12.86 0.98
N GLN A 38 16.57 -12.18 0.76
CA GLN A 38 17.49 -11.80 1.85
C GLN A 38 17.23 -10.38 2.34
N PRO A 39 17.38 -10.11 3.65
CA PRO A 39 17.09 -8.80 4.22
C PRO A 39 18.07 -7.74 3.72
N ILE A 40 17.56 -6.84 2.86
CA ILE A 40 18.32 -5.72 2.25
C ILE A 40 17.71 -4.36 2.57
N GLY A 41 16.73 -4.30 3.48
CA GLY A 41 16.09 -3.04 3.91
C GLY A 41 17.04 -2.03 4.55
N TYR A 42 18.22 -2.47 4.99
CA TYR A 42 19.26 -1.63 5.62
C TYR A 42 20.23 -0.96 4.64
N TRP A 43 20.13 -1.28 3.35
CA TRP A 43 21.00 -0.67 2.33
C TRP A 43 20.79 0.83 2.23
N ASN A 44 21.90 1.58 2.12
CA ASN A 44 21.85 3.01 1.82
C ASN A 44 21.69 3.22 0.30
N THR A 45 20.47 3.51 -0.14
CA THR A 45 20.13 3.73 -1.56
C THR A 45 20.12 5.20 -1.98
N SER A 46 20.57 6.13 -1.14
CA SER A 46 20.46 7.59 -1.38
C SER A 46 21.16 8.10 -2.64
N GLN A 47 22.11 7.33 -3.20
CA GLN A 47 22.80 7.66 -4.44
C GLN A 47 22.27 6.90 -5.67
N VAL A 48 21.29 6.01 -5.50
CA VAL A 48 20.78 5.19 -6.60
C VAL A 48 19.90 6.04 -7.51
N GLU A 49 20.23 6.05 -8.80
CA GLU A 49 19.51 6.78 -9.85
C GLU A 49 18.63 5.85 -10.70
N TYR A 50 18.94 4.55 -10.79
CA TYR A 50 18.23 3.60 -11.68
C TYR A 50 17.93 2.26 -10.99
N MET A 51 16.65 1.86 -10.95
CA MET A 51 16.16 0.63 -10.30
C MET A 51 15.32 -0.27 -11.21
N ASP A 52 15.33 -0.02 -12.52
CA ASP A 52 14.51 -0.72 -13.51
C ASP A 52 14.64 -2.24 -13.40
N SER A 53 13.49 -2.90 -13.31
CA SER A 53 13.38 -4.35 -13.27
C SER A 53 14.30 -5.03 -12.24
N MET A 54 14.69 -4.33 -11.16
CA MET A 54 15.67 -4.83 -10.19
C MET A 54 15.27 -6.19 -9.61
N PHE A 55 13.99 -6.40 -9.34
CA PHE A 55 13.39 -7.64 -8.82
C PHE A 55 12.41 -8.28 -9.80
N ALA A 56 12.46 -7.92 -11.09
CA ALA A 56 11.54 -8.48 -12.07
C ALA A 56 11.69 -10.01 -12.10
N ASN A 57 10.59 -10.72 -11.84
CA ASN A 57 10.51 -12.18 -11.73
C ASN A 57 11.38 -12.80 -10.60
N ALA A 58 11.77 -12.03 -9.59
CA ALA A 58 12.31 -12.53 -8.32
C ALA A 58 11.16 -12.98 -7.42
N ILE A 59 10.45 -14.05 -7.82
CA ILE A 59 9.11 -14.39 -7.33
C ILE A 59 9.00 -14.65 -5.81
N LYS A 60 10.10 -14.94 -5.12
CA LYS A 60 10.13 -15.13 -3.65
C LYS A 60 10.46 -13.88 -2.86
N PHE A 61 10.93 -12.81 -3.49
CA PHE A 61 11.36 -11.61 -2.78
C PHE A 61 10.18 -10.92 -2.09
N ASN A 62 10.22 -10.82 -0.76
CA ASN A 62 9.18 -10.17 0.04
C ASN A 62 9.73 -9.41 1.25
N GLN A 63 10.91 -8.80 1.11
CA GLN A 63 11.59 -8.10 2.20
C GLN A 63 11.16 -6.64 2.31
N THR A 64 11.17 -6.11 3.54
CA THR A 64 10.84 -4.71 3.80
C THR A 64 11.88 -3.76 3.21
N ILE A 65 11.40 -2.82 2.40
CA ILE A 65 12.23 -1.82 1.71
C ILE A 65 11.62 -0.41 1.74
N ASP A 66 10.56 -0.19 2.53
CA ASP A 66 9.94 1.14 2.69
C ASP A 66 10.95 2.17 3.25
N SER A 67 12.00 1.70 3.95
CA SER A 67 13.11 2.50 4.48
C SER A 67 14.03 3.07 3.41
N TRP A 68 14.09 2.49 2.20
CA TRP A 68 14.98 2.96 1.14
C TRP A 68 14.73 4.43 0.80
N ASP A 69 15.82 5.13 0.52
CA ASP A 69 15.79 6.47 -0.05
C ASP A 69 15.71 6.35 -1.57
N VAL A 70 14.62 6.85 -2.14
CA VAL A 70 14.35 6.82 -3.58
C VAL A 70 14.29 8.22 -4.19
N SER A 71 14.78 9.23 -3.47
CA SER A 71 14.71 10.64 -3.89
C SER A 71 15.54 11.00 -5.11
N GLN A 72 16.60 10.22 -5.38
CA GLN A 72 17.45 10.38 -6.57
C GLN A 72 17.07 9.47 -7.73
N VAL A 73 16.12 8.55 -7.52
CA VAL A 73 15.75 7.57 -8.55
C VAL A 73 15.03 8.28 -9.69
N ARG A 74 15.41 7.91 -10.91
CA ARG A 74 14.87 8.44 -12.16
C ARG A 74 13.93 7.45 -12.84
N THR A 75 14.16 6.15 -12.67
CA THR A 75 13.38 5.10 -13.31
C THR A 75 13.23 3.88 -12.39
N MET A 76 12.01 3.33 -12.35
CA MET A 76 11.59 2.16 -11.56
C MET A 76 10.67 1.24 -12.37
N ASP A 77 10.74 1.30 -13.70
CA ASP A 77 9.82 0.54 -14.54
C ASP A 77 9.98 -0.96 -14.27
N SER A 78 8.86 -1.65 -14.20
CA SER A 78 8.81 -3.11 -14.02
C SER A 78 9.60 -3.65 -12.81
N MET A 79 9.90 -2.83 -11.79
CA MET A 79 10.81 -3.19 -10.70
C MET A 79 10.48 -4.53 -10.03
N PHE A 80 9.21 -4.82 -9.78
CA PHE A 80 8.69 -6.08 -9.22
C PHE A 80 7.82 -6.86 -10.20
N PHE A 81 7.90 -6.56 -11.50
CA PHE A 81 7.06 -7.17 -12.52
C PHE A 81 7.20 -8.70 -12.53
N SER A 82 6.07 -9.40 -12.63
CA SER A 82 6.02 -10.84 -12.84
C SER A 82 5.07 -11.18 -13.98
N PHE A 83 5.59 -11.82 -15.03
CA PHE A 83 4.77 -12.29 -16.14
C PHE A 83 3.94 -13.54 -15.78
N SER A 84 4.34 -14.27 -14.74
CA SER A 84 3.61 -15.46 -14.27
C SER A 84 2.49 -15.11 -13.28
N GLY A 85 2.48 -13.88 -12.75
CA GLY A 85 1.58 -13.49 -11.67
C GLY A 85 1.86 -14.19 -10.34
N SER A 86 3.04 -14.79 -10.17
CA SER A 86 3.42 -15.58 -8.98
C SER A 86 4.35 -14.84 -8.02
N SER A 87 4.47 -13.51 -8.12
CA SER A 87 5.33 -12.76 -7.19
C SER A 87 4.59 -12.58 -5.86
N VAL A 88 5.18 -13.08 -4.77
CA VAL A 88 4.61 -12.95 -3.42
C VAL A 88 4.78 -11.55 -2.83
N PHE A 89 5.39 -10.63 -3.58
CA PHE A 89 5.69 -9.30 -3.09
C PHE A 89 4.42 -8.56 -2.70
N ASN A 90 4.28 -8.27 -1.41
CA ASN A 90 3.15 -7.53 -0.86
C ASN A 90 3.60 -6.54 0.23
N GLN A 91 4.88 -6.20 0.31
CA GLN A 91 5.40 -5.33 1.37
C GLN A 91 4.88 -3.89 1.27
N CYS A 92 4.91 -3.19 2.40
CA CYS A 92 4.54 -1.79 2.44
C CYS A 92 5.52 -0.92 1.65
N LEU A 93 4.94 -0.04 0.85
CA LEU A 93 5.61 1.02 0.08
C LEU A 93 4.85 2.32 0.33
N SER A 94 4.71 2.65 1.61
CA SER A 94 3.82 3.71 2.07
C SER A 94 4.47 5.09 1.94
N THR A 95 5.80 5.15 2.05
CA THR A 95 6.57 6.40 2.05
C THR A 95 7.14 6.75 0.68
N TRP A 96 7.18 5.79 -0.25
CA TRP A 96 7.87 5.93 -1.53
C TRP A 96 7.31 7.08 -2.38
N ALA A 97 5.99 7.25 -2.43
CA ALA A 97 5.35 8.36 -3.14
C ALA A 97 5.80 9.74 -2.64
N GLY A 98 6.04 9.87 -1.32
CA GLY A 98 6.52 11.12 -0.72
C GLY A 98 8.02 11.39 -0.95
N LYS A 99 8.77 10.38 -1.37
CA LYS A 99 10.21 10.45 -1.68
C LYS A 99 10.47 10.61 -3.17
N THR A 100 9.54 10.20 -4.03
CA THR A 100 9.77 10.05 -5.48
C THR A 100 9.42 11.32 -6.26
N SER A 101 10.23 11.67 -7.26
CA SER A 101 9.91 12.73 -8.22
C SER A 101 8.73 12.34 -9.12
N GLY A 102 7.85 13.29 -9.46
CA GLY A 102 6.72 13.05 -10.37
C GLY A 102 7.08 12.67 -11.80
N THR A 103 8.36 12.76 -12.18
CA THR A 103 8.87 12.35 -13.50
C THR A 103 9.33 10.90 -13.56
N VAL A 104 9.33 10.17 -12.44
CA VAL A 104 9.83 8.79 -12.38
C VAL A 104 8.86 7.86 -13.10
N ASP A 105 9.40 7.05 -14.01
CA ASP A 105 8.63 6.00 -14.65
C ASP A 105 8.44 4.81 -13.71
N THR A 106 7.19 4.53 -13.37
CA THR A 106 6.72 3.44 -12.51
C THR A 106 5.86 2.44 -13.29
N SER A 107 5.94 2.45 -14.62
CA SER A 107 5.14 1.60 -15.50
C SER A 107 5.34 0.12 -15.17
N PHE A 108 4.23 -0.59 -14.96
CA PHE A 108 4.17 -2.02 -14.66
C PHE A 108 4.95 -2.46 -13.41
N MET A 109 5.41 -1.51 -12.59
CA MET A 109 6.29 -1.74 -11.44
C MET A 109 5.80 -2.87 -10.52
N LEU A 110 4.49 -2.98 -10.30
CA LEU A 110 3.85 -3.94 -9.40
C LEU A 110 2.96 -4.96 -10.12
N SER A 111 2.99 -5.02 -11.45
CA SER A 111 2.13 -5.95 -12.20
C SER A 111 2.55 -7.41 -11.93
N GLY A 112 1.59 -8.24 -11.51
CA GLY A 112 1.81 -9.66 -11.20
C GLY A 112 2.36 -9.92 -9.80
N THR A 113 2.29 -8.93 -8.91
CA THR A 113 2.59 -9.04 -7.47
C THR A 113 1.33 -9.29 -6.65
N ASP A 114 1.50 -9.73 -5.41
CA ASP A 114 0.44 -9.90 -4.41
C ASP A 114 0.07 -8.60 -3.67
N CYS A 115 0.36 -7.43 -4.27
CA CYS A 115 -0.07 -6.15 -3.73
C CYS A 115 -1.60 -6.05 -3.63
N PRO A 116 -2.18 -5.89 -2.42
CA PRO A 116 -3.62 -6.04 -2.21
C PRO A 116 -4.45 -4.85 -2.72
N ASN A 117 -3.84 -3.68 -2.90
CA ASN A 117 -4.52 -2.54 -3.51
C ASN A 117 -4.72 -2.72 -5.04
N GLY A 118 -4.14 -3.75 -5.64
CA GLY A 118 -4.25 -4.07 -7.07
C GLY A 118 -3.58 -3.05 -8.01
N ILE A 119 -2.83 -2.09 -7.48
CA ILE A 119 -2.10 -1.10 -8.27
C ILE A 119 -0.97 -1.81 -9.00
N ARG A 120 -0.97 -1.71 -10.34
CA ARG A 120 0.06 -2.32 -11.21
C ARG A 120 1.15 -1.32 -11.62
N SER A 121 0.75 -0.07 -11.81
CA SER A 121 1.61 1.06 -12.16
C SER A 121 1.26 2.21 -11.21
N PRO A 122 1.95 2.34 -10.06
CA PRO A 122 1.63 3.40 -9.11
C PRO A 122 1.91 4.78 -9.71
N ASN A 123 1.15 5.80 -9.31
CA ASN A 123 1.50 7.17 -9.66
C ASN A 123 2.70 7.63 -8.82
N ALA A 124 3.72 8.21 -9.45
CA ALA A 124 4.99 8.56 -8.81
C ALA A 124 4.87 9.46 -7.58
N THR A 125 3.80 10.25 -7.41
CA THR A 125 3.63 11.15 -6.24
C THR A 125 2.37 10.86 -5.42
N LEU A 126 1.55 9.89 -5.82
CA LEU A 126 0.32 9.53 -5.10
C LEU A 126 0.45 8.13 -4.47
N GLY A 127 0.57 8.10 -3.15
CA GLY A 127 0.68 6.88 -2.36
C GLY A 127 -0.61 6.46 -1.64
N PRO A 128 -0.61 5.30 -0.99
CA PRO A 128 0.47 4.31 -0.94
C PRO A 128 0.55 3.46 -2.23
N TRP A 129 1.74 2.97 -2.60
CA TRP A 129 1.91 2.23 -3.86
C TRP A 129 1.48 0.75 -3.81
N CYS A 130 1.56 0.09 -2.66
CA CYS A 130 1.12 -1.30 -2.48
C CYS A 130 0.22 -1.46 -1.25
N GLN A 131 0.74 -1.05 -0.09
CA GLN A 131 0.05 -1.07 1.19
C GLN A 131 0.52 0.07 2.09
N ASN A 132 -0.20 0.31 3.17
CA ASN A 132 0.20 1.21 4.26
C ASN A 132 0.14 0.50 5.62
N TYR A 133 0.72 1.13 6.64
CA TYR A 133 0.75 0.57 7.99
C TYR A 133 -0.62 0.50 8.68
N THR A 134 -1.65 1.22 8.21
CA THR A 134 -2.99 1.18 8.82
C THR A 134 -3.74 -0.13 8.54
N GLN A 135 -3.35 -0.88 7.50
CA GLN A 135 -3.89 -2.20 7.18
C GLN A 135 -2.99 -3.36 7.64
N GLY A 136 -1.87 -3.04 8.30
CA GLY A 136 -0.86 -4.00 8.73
C GLY A 136 0.16 -4.29 7.63
N CYS A 137 1.43 -3.96 7.88
CA CYS A 137 2.54 -4.34 7.02
C CYS A 137 3.09 -5.67 7.51
N PHE A 138 2.56 -6.78 6.99
CA PHE A 138 3.06 -8.11 7.35
C PHE A 138 4.40 -8.36 6.65
N ALA A 139 5.47 -7.81 7.23
CA ALA A 139 6.82 -8.25 6.97
C ALA A 139 7.01 -9.63 7.64
N PRO A 140 7.35 -10.70 6.91
CA PRO A 140 7.71 -11.94 7.57
C PRO A 140 8.98 -11.72 8.41
N GLY A 141 8.85 -11.72 9.74
CA GLY A 141 9.99 -11.70 10.68
C GLY A 141 10.00 -10.58 11.73
N PHE A 142 9.05 -9.64 11.73
CA PHE A 142 8.83 -8.72 12.85
C PHE A 142 7.46 -9.00 13.48
N GLU A 143 7.46 -9.86 14.50
CA GLU A 143 6.36 -9.90 15.45
C GLU A 143 6.35 -8.55 16.20
N PRO A 144 5.21 -7.86 16.37
CA PRO A 144 5.14 -6.66 17.19
C PRO A 144 5.36 -7.02 18.66
N SER A 145 6.62 -7.08 19.09
CA SER A 145 6.93 -7.03 20.51
C SER A 145 6.63 -5.60 21.00
N GLN A 146 5.60 -5.50 21.86
CA GLN A 146 5.30 -4.36 22.72
C GLN A 146 4.76 -3.10 22.01
N GLN A 147 3.43 -3.06 21.83
CA GLN A 147 2.71 -1.79 21.79
C GLN A 147 2.94 -1.07 23.14
N PRO A 148 3.46 0.18 23.18
CA PRO A 148 3.59 0.92 24.43
C PRO A 148 2.23 1.13 25.08
N SER A 149 2.16 0.81 26.37
CA SER A 149 0.97 0.69 27.20
C SER A 149 0.36 2.01 27.67
N ASP A 150 0.54 3.13 26.97
CA ASP A 150 0.15 4.44 27.49
C ASP A 150 -0.60 5.31 26.46
N LEU A 151 -1.90 5.05 26.31
CA LEU A 151 -2.86 6.11 25.98
C LEU A 151 -3.74 6.35 27.22
N PRO A 152 -3.81 7.58 27.76
CA PRO A 152 -4.69 7.86 28.89
C PRO A 152 -6.15 7.76 28.45
N SER A 153 -6.87 6.87 29.13
CA SER A 153 -8.32 6.74 29.06
C SER A 153 -8.98 7.99 29.64
N SER A 154 -9.68 8.75 28.80
CA SER A 154 -10.73 9.66 29.26
C SER A 154 -11.96 9.52 28.37
N ARG A 155 -12.81 8.56 28.72
CA ARG A 155 -14.20 8.48 28.27
C ARG A 155 -15.07 9.31 29.23
N PRO A 156 -15.83 10.31 28.77
CA PRO A 156 -16.92 10.88 29.56
C PRO A 156 -18.11 9.92 29.56
N THR A 157 -18.68 9.71 30.74
CA THR A 157 -19.87 8.90 31.01
C THR A 157 -21.17 9.62 30.61
N ASP A 158 -22.20 8.79 30.44
CA ASP A 158 -23.64 9.08 30.58
C ASP A 158 -24.44 9.66 29.41
N VAL A 159 -25.14 8.76 28.71
CA VAL A 159 -26.51 9.02 28.21
C VAL A 159 -27.38 7.78 28.52
N PRO A 160 -28.51 7.89 29.24
CA PRO A 160 -29.32 6.74 29.65
C PRO A 160 -30.27 6.24 28.57
N THR A 161 -30.36 4.92 28.47
CA THR A 161 -31.31 4.15 27.66
C THR A 161 -32.71 4.17 28.28
N ASN A 162 -33.73 4.57 27.53
CA ASN A 162 -35.13 4.29 27.84
C ASN A 162 -35.80 3.59 26.65
N SER A 163 -36.16 2.32 26.84
CA SER A 163 -37.03 1.55 25.95
C SER A 163 -38.38 1.32 26.63
N PRO A 164 -39.53 1.55 25.97
CA PRO A 164 -40.80 1.02 26.41
C PRO A 164 -41.26 -0.14 25.53
N THR A 165 -41.51 -1.29 26.16
CA THR A 165 -42.39 -2.35 25.65
C THR A 165 -43.70 -2.34 26.44
N THR A 166 -44.86 -2.19 25.78
CA THR A 166 -46.00 -3.14 25.86
C THR A 166 -47.24 -2.73 25.03
N LYS A 167 -47.70 -3.70 24.22
CA LYS A 167 -49.08 -4.13 23.90
C LYS A 167 -50.18 -3.11 23.49
N SER A 168 -50.55 -3.24 22.21
CA SER A 168 -51.89 -3.52 21.65
C SER A 168 -53.10 -2.68 22.09
N GLN A 169 -53.69 -1.94 21.14
CA GLN A 169 -55.15 -1.85 20.96
C GLN A 169 -55.54 -1.35 19.55
N LYS A 170 -56.46 -2.09 18.94
CA LYS A 170 -57.12 -1.85 17.64
C LYS A 170 -58.41 -1.05 17.92
N LYS A 171 -58.69 0.06 17.22
CA LYS A 171 -59.99 0.37 16.53
C LYS A 171 -60.26 1.87 16.27
N LYS A 172 -60.85 2.07 15.08
CA LYS A 172 -61.92 3.03 14.68
C LYS A 172 -61.56 4.48 14.27
N SER A 173 -61.46 4.65 12.94
CA SER A 173 -62.33 5.49 12.06
C SER A 173 -63.18 6.60 12.69
N THR A 174 -63.04 7.83 12.16
CA THR A 174 -64.15 8.72 11.72
C THR A 174 -63.64 9.86 10.81
N LYS A 175 -64.59 10.59 10.22
CA LYS A 175 -64.63 11.17 8.86
C LYS A 175 -64.89 12.70 8.92
N LYS A 176 -64.66 13.40 7.80
CA LYS A 176 -65.10 14.78 7.41
C LYS A 176 -64.17 15.93 7.86
N THR A 177 -63.93 17.01 7.09
CA THR A 177 -64.87 17.74 6.20
C THR A 177 -64.14 18.58 5.11
N LYS A 178 -64.82 18.80 3.97
CA LYS A 178 -64.50 19.66 2.80
C LYS A 178 -64.72 21.17 3.05
N LYS A 179 -63.94 22.05 2.39
CA LYS A 179 -64.36 23.25 1.57
C LYS A 179 -63.11 24.09 1.22
N GLN A 180 -62.64 24.16 -0.03
CA GLN A 180 -63.04 24.99 -1.19
C GLN A 180 -62.70 26.51 -1.15
N LEU A 181 -61.98 26.94 -2.21
CA LEU A 181 -62.00 28.21 -2.95
C LEU A 181 -61.26 29.47 -2.46
N LYS A 182 -60.24 29.90 -3.25
CA LYS A 182 -60.14 31.18 -4.01
C LYS A 182 -58.76 31.22 -4.74
N LYS A 183 -58.65 31.03 -6.06
CA LYS A 183 -58.79 31.97 -7.22
C LYS A 183 -57.74 33.10 -7.32
N LYS A 184 -57.18 33.21 -8.55
CA LYS A 184 -56.41 34.29 -9.24
C LYS A 184 -54.88 34.16 -9.17
N SER A 185 -54.17 33.82 -10.26
CA SER A 185 -53.92 34.51 -11.56
C SER A 185 -52.83 35.59 -11.48
N LYS A 186 -51.65 35.33 -12.08
CA LYS A 186 -50.97 36.14 -13.12
C LYS A 186 -49.46 35.82 -13.28
N LYS A 187 -49.01 35.80 -14.56
CA LYS A 187 -47.63 35.83 -15.12
C LYS A 187 -46.85 34.51 -14.97
N MET A 188 -46.27 33.88 -16.00
CA MET A 188 -45.95 34.22 -17.40
C MET A 188 -46.47 33.14 -18.34
#